data_AF-A0ABD0RY85-F1
#
_entry.id   AF-A0ABD0RY85-F1
#
_cell.length_a   1.000
_cell.length_b   1.000
_cell.length_c   1.000
_cell.angle_alpha   90.00
_cell.angle_beta   90.00
_cell.angle_gamma   90.00
#
_symmetry.space_group_name_H-M   'P 1'
#
loop_
_entity.id
_entity.type
_entity.pdbx_description
1 polymer ?
#
loop_
_entity_poly.entity_id
_entity_poly.type
_entity_poly.pdbx_seq_one_letter_code
_entity_poly.pdbx_strand_id
1 'polypeptide(L)' 'PSAEIVEGDSVTLICSSDSNPPALNFIRFKENQTSAVGSGQRFSISSINSSHNGPYYCKAQNKYGSQRSA' A
#
# COMPACT_ATOMS: atom_id res chain seq x y z
N PRO A 1 -11.17 -19.11 1.03
CA PRO A 1 -12.09 -18.08 0.48
C PRO A 1 -11.28 -16.90 -0.08
N SER A 2 -11.01 -16.91 -1.38
CA SER A 2 -10.50 -15.72 -2.07
C SER A 2 -11.70 -14.80 -2.27
N ALA A 3 -11.76 -13.71 -1.50
CA ALA A 3 -12.79 -12.71 -1.74
C ALA A 3 -12.51 -12.08 -3.11
N GLU A 4 -13.43 -12.26 -4.05
CA GLU A 4 -13.39 -11.51 -5.31
C GLU A 4 -13.80 -10.07 -5.00
N ILE A 5 -12.92 -9.13 -5.35
CA ILE A 5 -13.18 -7.71 -5.20
C ILE A 5 -13.93 -7.28 -6.46
N VAL A 6 -15.15 -6.74 -6.31
CA VAL A 6 -15.96 -6.28 -7.44
C VAL A 6 -15.90 -4.76 -7.59
N GLU A 7 -16.13 -4.25 -8.80
CA GLU A 7 -16.17 -2.80 -9.02
C GLU A 7 -17.24 -2.14 -8.15
N GLY A 8 -16.91 -0.98 -7.57
CA GLY A 8 -17.73 -0.30 -6.57
C GLY A 8 -17.38 -0.64 -5.12
N ASP A 9 -16.66 -1.74 -4.86
CA ASP A 9 -16.22 -2.09 -3.51
C ASP A 9 -15.22 -1.10 -2.93
N SER A 10 -15.10 -1.13 -1.60
CA SER A 10 -14.08 -0.38 -0.89
C SER A 10 -13.04 -1.33 -0.30
N VAL A 11 -11.78 -1.11 -0.63
CA VAL A 11 -10.67 -1.92 -0.14
C VAL A 11 -9.75 -1.07 0.71
N THR A 12 -9.23 -1.65 1.79
CA THR A 12 -8.24 -0.99 2.64
C THR A 12 -6.95 -1.79 2.64
N LEU A 13 -5.89 -1.19 2.10
CA LEU A 13 -4.55 -1.72 2.11
C LEU A 13 -3.88 -1.30 3.41
N ILE A 14 -3.33 -2.27 4.14
CA ILE A 14 -2.59 -2.05 5.38
C ILE A 14 -1.14 -2.46 5.15
N CYS A 15 -0.22 -1.56 5.45
CA CYS A 15 1.20 -1.83 5.44
C CYS A 15 1.69 -2.01 6.87
N SER A 16 2.53 -2.99 7.12
CA SER A 16 3.14 -3.20 8.44
C SER A 16 4.62 -3.50 8.23
N SER A 17 5.47 -3.11 9.19
CA SER A 17 6.90 -3.34 9.13
C SER A 17 7.42 -3.71 10.50
N ASP A 18 8.20 -4.79 10.53
CA ASP A 18 8.98 -5.21 11.70
C ASP A 18 10.33 -4.50 11.67
N SER A 19 10.36 -3.27 12.19
CA SER A 19 11.55 -2.40 12.16
C SER A 19 11.91 -1.95 13.58
N ASN A 20 13.21 -1.92 13.89
CA ASN A 20 13.73 -1.35 15.13
C ASN A 20 14.79 -0.26 14.86
N PRO A 21 14.50 1.03 15.12
CA PRO A 21 13.26 1.57 15.66
C PRO A 21 12.11 1.46 14.66
N PRO A 22 10.85 1.62 15.12
CA PRO A 22 9.66 1.52 14.29
C PRO A 22 9.76 2.39 13.04
N ALA A 23 9.29 1.84 11.91
CA ALA A 23 9.06 2.64 10.72
C ALA A 23 7.84 3.54 10.96
N LEU A 24 8.03 4.86 10.79
CA LEU A 24 6.96 5.85 10.93
C LEU A 24 6.51 6.38 9.56
N ASN A 25 7.36 6.25 8.55
CA ASN A 25 7.09 6.71 7.20
C ASN A 25 6.71 5.53 6.32
N PHE A 26 5.42 5.44 5.98
CA PHE A 26 4.89 4.46 5.06
C PHE A 26 4.41 5.18 3.80
N ILE A 27 4.91 4.77 2.65
CA ILE A 27 4.54 5.32 1.34
C ILE A 27 4.12 4.16 0.46
N ARG A 28 2.99 4.28 -0.22
CA ARG A 28 2.45 3.24 -1.06
C ARG A 28 2.58 3.63 -2.53
N PHE A 29 2.90 2.63 -3.35
CA PHE A 29 3.11 2.76 -4.78
C PHE A 29 2.35 1.66 -5.51
N LYS A 30 2.07 1.91 -6.77
CA LYS A 30 1.58 0.90 -7.71
C LYS A 30 2.73 0.52 -8.62
N GLU A 31 2.93 -0.75 -8.94
CA GLU A 31 4.12 -1.24 -9.66
C GLU A 31 4.43 -0.51 -10.98
N ASN A 32 3.38 -0.04 -11.66
CA ASN A 32 3.48 0.69 -12.92
C ASN A 32 3.38 2.23 -12.75
N GLN A 33 3.52 2.75 -11.54
CA GLN A 33 3.50 4.19 -11.28
C GLN A 33 4.73 4.62 -10.49
N THR A 34 5.38 5.67 -10.97
CA THR A 34 6.51 6.33 -10.30
C THR A 34 6.06 7.18 -9.11
N SER A 35 4.83 7.66 -9.13
CA SER A 35 4.26 8.49 -8.07
C SER A 35 3.67 7.65 -6.94
N ALA A 36 3.79 8.16 -5.71
CA ALA A 36 3.10 7.57 -4.58
C ALA A 36 1.58 7.70 -4.76
N VAL A 37 0.87 6.61 -4.50
CA VAL A 37 -0.60 6.58 -4.55
C VAL A 37 -1.24 6.90 -3.20
N GLY A 38 -0.44 6.86 -2.13
CA GLY A 38 -0.89 7.18 -0.78
C GLY A 38 0.24 7.12 0.24
N SER A 39 -0.03 7.67 1.42
CA SER A 39 0.88 7.66 2.56
C SER A 39 0.18 7.11 3.80
N GLY A 40 0.98 6.75 4.80
CA GLY A 40 0.50 6.19 6.05
C GLY A 40 0.27 4.69 6.00
N GLN A 41 0.04 4.14 7.19
CA GLN A 41 -0.05 2.70 7.41
C GLN A 41 -1.28 2.10 6.70
N ARG A 42 -2.41 2.82 6.71
CA ARG A 42 -3.68 2.43 6.09
C ARG A 42 -3.98 3.33 4.89
N PHE A 43 -4.40 2.74 3.79
CA PHE A 43 -4.87 3.46 2.61
C PHE A 43 -6.13 2.79 2.09
N SER A 44 -7.20 3.56 1.99
CA SER A 44 -8.50 3.09 1.56
C SER A 44 -8.79 3.61 0.15
N ILE A 45 -9.18 2.70 -0.73
CA ILE A 45 -9.69 3.01 -2.06
C ILE A 45 -11.19 2.74 -1.99
N SER A 46 -11.97 3.80 -2.12
CA SER A 46 -13.42 3.71 -2.24
C SER A 46 -13.81 3.52 -3.70
N SER A 47 -14.86 2.76 -3.97
CA SER A 47 -15.40 2.56 -5.32
C SER A 47 -14.33 2.10 -6.31
N ILE A 48 -13.80 0.90 -6.05
CA ILE A 48 -12.76 0.29 -6.89
C ILE A 48 -13.26 0.13 -8.33
N ASN A 49 -12.33 0.20 -9.28
CA ASN A 49 -12.62 0.09 -10.71
C ASN A 49 -11.38 -0.45 -11.43
N SER A 50 -11.52 -0.77 -12.71
CA SER A 50 -10.42 -1.28 -13.55
C SER A 50 -9.10 -0.46 -13.49
N SER A 51 -9.13 0.85 -13.23
CA SER A 51 -7.90 1.66 -13.10
C SER A 51 -7.11 1.37 -11.81
N HIS A 52 -7.76 0.82 -10.79
CA HIS A 52 -7.13 0.39 -9.55
C HIS A 52 -6.52 -1.02 -9.66
N ASN A 53 -6.71 -1.71 -10.79
CA ASN A 53 -6.18 -3.05 -10.98
C ASN A 53 -4.65 -3.07 -11.04
N GLY A 54 -4.04 -4.09 -10.44
CA GLY A 54 -2.60 -4.35 -10.48
C GLY A 54 -1.95 -4.36 -9.10
N PRO A 55 -0.67 -4.76 -9.04
CA PRO A 55 0.04 -4.91 -7.78
C PRO A 55 0.39 -3.56 -7.14
N TYR A 56 0.23 -3.51 -5.82
CA TYR A 56 0.63 -2.40 -4.97
C TYR A 56 1.74 -2.86 -4.04
N TYR A 57 2.75 -2.01 -3.83
CA TYR A 57 3.78 -2.25 -2.84
C TYR A 57 3.89 -1.05 -1.89
N CYS A 58 4.30 -1.35 -0.66
CA CYS A 58 4.55 -0.34 0.36
C CYS A 58 6.05 -0.20 0.58
N LYS A 59 6.51 1.03 0.75
CA LYS A 59 7.85 1.37 1.22
C LYS A 59 7.72 1.87 2.66
N ALA A 60 8.27 1.09 3.59
CA ALA A 60 8.39 1.46 5.00
C ALA A 60 9.79 2.04 5.26
N GLN A 61 9.87 3.14 6.00
CA GLN A 61 11.13 3.83 6.29
C GLN A 61 11.25 4.17 7.78
N ASN A 62 12.42 3.86 8.33
CA ASN A 62 12.87 4.28 9.65
C ASN A 62 14.18 5.09 9.52
N LYS A 63 14.79 5.45 10.65
CA LYS A 63 16.02 6.25 10.68
C LYS A 63 17.24 5.55 10.06
N TYR A 64 17.22 4.23 9.89
CA TYR A 64 18.33 3.45 9.35
C TYR A 64 18.18 3.11 7.87
N GLY A 65 16.97 3.22 7.32
CA GLY A 65 16.76 2.94 5.91
C GLY A 65 15.31 2.71 5.56
N SER A 66 15.09 2.12 4.39
CA SER A 66 13.77 1.80 3.88
C SER A 66 13.70 0.43 3.25
N GLN A 67 12.58 -0.27 3.43
CA GLN A 67 12.31 -1.57 2.84
C GLN A 67 11.01 -1.52 2.04
N ARG A 68 10.93 -2.29 0.96
CA ARG A 68 9.72 -2.47 0.15
C ARG A 68 9.07 -3.80 0.48
N SER A 69 7.75 -3.86 0.52
CA SER A 69 7.01 -5.13 0.55
C SER A 69 7.19 -5.86 -0.79
N ALA A 70 7.29 -7.18 -0.74
CA ALA A 70 7.24 -8.05 -1.90
C ALA A 70 5.80 -8.22 -2.40
#